data_AF-A0A0N1HWY1-F1
#
_entry.id   AF-A0A0N1HWY1-F1
#
_cell.length_a   1.000
_cell.length_b   1.000
_cell.length_c   1.000
_cell.angle_alpha   90.00
_cell.angle_beta   90.00
_cell.angle_gamma   90.00
#
_symmetry.space_group_name_H-M   'P 1'
#
loop_
_entity.id
_entity.type
_entity.pdbx_description
1 polymer ?
#
loop_
_entity_poly.entity_id
_entity_poly.type
_entity_poly.pdbx_seq_one_letter_code
_entity_poly.pdbx_strand_id
1 'polypeptide(L)'
;MDQRLIELMDREKPHHVQQRSAPCGSTVHVDEQPHHEGPPASQVLLRANKDMSIEAMLQWAVFQPYLGPKSSESGIRGHRDTFGIIEEDFSQLLWHDKINLQQGEINDLVESFISEILPSNPILDPVNLRLQAHDLITFNSVLLYNGQSCLLLVILALGSIARRDNSRRHELSVDIPREHPFFLEAERYFRASQLRLPSLLRESDLLAAQCMFFTAVYLSFTMRIVAAWKAFAQAGTHCLAHLSSRGIIDQTVDLARSPDSITTDFFEQRVRDDSLYWVILKGEAELCIELGMAGSALQESPYPHTFPNPPHLADMMANEWPQTLREATDRNYLMTGWFYYLGEIALKRLQNRVLDARHGGSSVDRLTPARWEEIASDLLTQLDDWYAHTPPLSGPKLT
;
A
#
# COMPACT_ATOMS: atom_id res chain seq x y z
N MET A 1 23.94 -10.53 -2.20
CA MET A 1 23.28 -9.23 -2.38
C MET A 1 24.16 -8.42 -3.33
N ASP A 2 23.63 -7.90 -4.44
CA ASP A 2 24.46 -7.14 -5.39
C ASP A 2 24.70 -5.74 -4.82
N GLN A 3 25.94 -5.46 -4.45
CA GLN A 3 26.36 -4.23 -3.74
C GLN A 3 25.97 -2.96 -4.50
N ARG A 4 25.77 -3.07 -5.81
CA ARG A 4 25.33 -2.00 -6.71
C ARG A 4 23.89 -1.56 -6.50
N LEU A 5 23.00 -2.42 -6.01
CA LEU A 5 21.59 -2.07 -5.79
C LEU A 5 21.40 -1.27 -4.50
N ILE A 6 22.20 -1.56 -3.47
CA ILE A 6 22.32 -0.69 -2.30
C ILE A 6 22.86 0.68 -2.71
N GLU A 7 23.87 0.72 -3.59
CA GLU A 7 24.41 1.98 -4.12
C GLU A 7 23.38 2.79 -4.94
N LEU A 8 22.45 2.14 -5.66
CA LEU A 8 21.34 2.81 -6.34
C LEU A 8 20.32 3.38 -5.34
N MET A 9 19.92 2.59 -4.35
CA MET A 9 19.04 3.05 -3.27
C MET A 9 19.68 4.17 -2.43
N ASP A 10 21.00 4.17 -2.28
CA ASP A 10 21.76 5.23 -1.61
C ASP A 10 21.95 6.47 -2.50
N ARG A 11 22.03 6.32 -3.83
CA ARG A 11 22.06 7.44 -4.80
C ARG A 11 20.72 8.16 -4.89
N GLU A 12 19.62 7.47 -4.66
CA GLU A 12 18.27 8.05 -4.56
C GLU A 12 18.00 8.71 -3.18
N LYS A 13 18.97 8.74 -2.25
CA LYS A 13 18.86 9.56 -1.04
C LYS A 13 19.13 11.02 -1.38
N PRO A 14 18.31 11.98 -0.91
CA PRO A 14 18.62 13.39 -1.08
C PRO A 14 19.96 13.71 -0.39
N HIS A 15 20.95 14.15 -1.15
CA HIS A 15 22.19 14.67 -0.59
C HIS A 15 21.86 15.91 0.27
N HIS A 16 22.15 15.82 1.56
CA HIS A 16 22.12 16.97 2.45
C HIS A 16 23.06 18.06 1.90
N VAL A 17 22.48 19.18 1.48
CA VAL A 17 23.23 20.37 1.05
C VAL A 17 24.03 20.87 2.25
N GLN A 18 25.33 20.57 2.25
CA GLN A 18 26.28 21.14 3.19
C GLN A 18 26.49 22.61 2.77
N GLN A 19 25.78 23.53 3.43
CA GLN A 19 25.96 24.97 3.24
C GLN A 19 27.41 25.35 3.53
N ARG A 20 28.20 25.59 2.47
CA ARG A 20 29.44 26.38 2.55
C ARG A 20 29.12 27.80 2.13
N SER A 21 29.50 28.73 2.99
CA SER A 21 29.29 30.17 2.86
C SER A 21 30.31 30.85 1.94
N ALA A 22 29.84 31.94 1.31
CA ALA A 22 30.53 33.08 0.67
C ALA A 22 30.71 33.05 -0.89
N PRO A 23 30.92 34.22 -1.54
CA PRO A 23 30.05 35.41 -1.55
C PRO A 23 29.69 35.90 -2.97
N CYS A 24 28.56 36.63 -3.06
CA CYS A 24 28.14 37.62 -4.07
C CYS A 24 28.71 37.53 -5.51
N GLY A 25 27.88 37.07 -6.45
CA GLY A 25 28.09 37.20 -7.89
C GLY A 25 26.83 36.81 -8.65
N SER A 26 26.14 37.80 -9.20
CA SER A 26 24.90 37.68 -9.99
C SER A 26 25.04 36.66 -11.12
N THR A 27 24.32 35.55 -10.99
CA THR A 27 24.08 34.56 -12.04
C THR A 27 22.60 34.20 -12.05
N VAL A 28 22.04 34.16 -13.25
CA VAL A 28 20.64 33.89 -13.55
C VAL A 28 20.28 32.51 -12.97
N HIS A 29 19.38 32.48 -11.99
CA HIS A 29 18.80 31.24 -11.47
C HIS A 29 17.93 30.62 -12.57
N VAL A 30 18.47 29.61 -13.25
CA VAL A 30 17.64 28.52 -13.76
C VAL A 30 17.28 27.71 -12.53
N ASP A 31 16.02 27.83 -12.12
CA ASP A 31 15.47 27.10 -10.98
C ASP A 31 15.34 25.63 -11.40
N GLU A 32 16.43 24.85 -11.24
CA GLU A 32 16.36 23.40 -11.20
C GLU A 32 15.52 23.03 -9.97
N GLN A 33 14.20 22.92 -10.16
CA GLN A 33 13.33 22.42 -9.11
C GLN A 33 13.84 21.02 -8.71
N PRO A 34 14.19 20.80 -7.43
CA PRO A 34 14.61 19.49 -6.97
C PRO A 34 13.51 18.48 -7.32
N HIS A 35 13.90 17.31 -7.82
CA HIS A 35 12.95 16.24 -8.14
C HIS A 35 12.07 15.97 -6.91
N HIS A 36 10.78 16.29 -7.02
CA HIS A 36 9.82 16.07 -5.95
C HIS A 36 9.53 14.57 -5.87
N GLU A 37 10.13 13.88 -4.91
CA GLU A 37 9.92 12.44 -4.67
C GLU A 37 8.71 12.15 -3.77
N GLY A 38 8.06 13.20 -3.26
CA GLY A 38 6.86 13.10 -2.44
C GLY A 38 5.61 12.73 -3.25
N PRO A 39 4.50 12.38 -2.57
CA PRO A 39 3.22 12.19 -3.22
C PRO A 39 2.74 13.48 -3.91
N PRO A 40 1.98 13.36 -5.00
CA PRO A 40 1.43 14.51 -5.70
C PRO A 40 0.42 15.21 -4.80
N ALA A 41 0.37 16.54 -4.90
CA ALA A 41 -0.58 17.31 -4.10
C ALA A 41 -2.03 16.95 -4.45
N SER A 42 -2.96 17.09 -3.49
CA SER A 42 -4.40 16.81 -3.69
C SER A 42 -4.99 17.48 -4.94
N GLN A 43 -4.54 18.69 -5.29
CA GLN A 43 -4.99 19.39 -6.51
C GLN A 43 -4.56 18.69 -7.80
N VAL A 44 -3.38 18.07 -7.81
CA VAL A 44 -2.83 17.31 -8.95
C VAL A 44 -3.68 16.06 -9.16
N LEU A 45 -4.00 15.33 -8.08
CA LEU A 45 -4.88 14.15 -8.12
C LEU A 45 -6.27 14.48 -8.68
N LEU A 46 -6.87 15.58 -8.21
CA LEU A 46 -8.18 16.05 -8.69
C LEU A 46 -8.18 16.44 -10.17
N ARG A 47 -7.05 17.00 -10.67
CA ARG A 47 -6.89 17.33 -12.09
C ARG A 47 -6.67 16.07 -12.92
N ALA A 48 -5.88 15.13 -12.43
CA ALA A 48 -5.59 13.87 -13.10
C ALA A 48 -6.86 13.02 -13.32
N ASN A 49 -7.75 12.94 -12.32
CA ASN A 49 -9.03 12.23 -12.44
C ASN A 49 -9.82 12.63 -13.70
N LYS A 50 -9.80 13.92 -14.09
CA LYS A 50 -10.54 14.40 -15.27
C LYS A 50 -10.08 13.79 -16.58
N ASP A 51 -8.81 13.42 -16.68
CA ASP A 51 -8.18 12.91 -17.89
C ASP A 51 -7.93 11.39 -17.84
N MET A 52 -7.78 10.85 -16.62
CA MET A 52 -7.26 9.50 -16.36
C MET A 52 -8.25 8.55 -15.69
N SER A 53 -9.44 8.99 -15.27
CA SER A 53 -10.43 8.04 -14.74
C SER A 53 -10.87 7.06 -15.82
N ILE A 54 -11.35 5.88 -15.41
CA ILE A 54 -11.90 4.88 -16.33
C ILE A 54 -12.96 5.52 -17.25
N GLU A 55 -13.85 6.35 -16.70
CA GLU A 55 -14.89 7.05 -17.47
C GLU A 55 -14.31 8.04 -18.49
N ALA A 56 -13.20 8.69 -18.17
CA ALA A 56 -12.49 9.60 -19.07
C ALA A 56 -11.74 8.82 -20.16
N MET A 57 -11.10 7.70 -19.81
CA MET A 57 -10.42 6.81 -20.77
C MET A 57 -11.41 6.20 -21.76
N LEU A 58 -12.59 5.79 -21.31
CA LEU A 58 -13.64 5.27 -22.18
C LEU A 58 -14.17 6.33 -23.17
N GLN A 59 -13.97 7.63 -22.90
CA GLN A 59 -14.30 8.70 -23.84
C GLN A 59 -13.24 8.90 -24.94
N TRP A 60 -12.10 8.21 -24.90
CA TRP A 60 -11.07 8.36 -25.93
C TRP A 60 -11.54 7.83 -27.28
N ALA A 61 -11.05 8.48 -28.36
CA ALA A 61 -11.44 8.19 -29.73
C ALA A 61 -11.26 6.71 -30.13
N VAL A 62 -10.29 6.02 -29.52
CA VAL A 62 -10.00 4.60 -29.78
C VAL A 62 -11.13 3.67 -29.28
N PHE A 63 -11.84 4.06 -28.21
CA PHE A 63 -12.90 3.24 -27.60
C PHE A 63 -14.30 3.58 -28.13
N GLN A 64 -14.50 4.75 -28.74
CA GLN A 64 -15.78 5.17 -29.32
C GLN A 64 -16.39 4.17 -30.33
N PRO A 65 -15.63 3.48 -31.20
CA PRO A 65 -16.19 2.49 -32.11
C PRO A 65 -16.77 1.25 -31.41
N TYR A 66 -16.29 0.93 -30.20
CA TYR A 66 -16.68 -0.26 -29.45
C TYR A 66 -17.80 0.02 -28.44
N LEU A 67 -17.93 1.29 -28.03
CA LEU A 67 -18.96 1.76 -27.14
C LEU A 67 -20.17 2.19 -27.98
N GLY A 68 -21.22 1.37 -28.01
CA GLY A 68 -22.40 1.61 -28.84
C GLY A 68 -23.07 2.97 -28.56
N PRO A 69 -23.92 3.48 -29.47
CA PRO A 69 -24.46 4.86 -29.45
C PRO A 69 -25.30 5.25 -28.23
N LYS A 70 -25.54 4.35 -27.27
CA LYS A 70 -26.29 4.59 -26.02
C LYS A 70 -25.40 4.89 -24.80
N SER A 71 -24.08 4.81 -24.92
CA SER A 71 -23.14 5.11 -23.84
C SER A 71 -22.74 6.59 -23.77
N SER A 72 -23.21 7.40 -24.71
CA SER A 72 -22.96 8.84 -24.74
C SER A 72 -23.67 9.53 -23.55
N GLU A 73 -22.84 10.03 -22.65
CA GLU A 73 -23.09 11.10 -21.67
C GLU A 73 -23.94 10.79 -20.43
N SER A 74 -24.96 9.93 -20.47
CA SER A 74 -25.86 9.74 -19.32
C SER A 74 -25.64 8.45 -18.49
N GLY A 75 -25.08 7.40 -19.10
CA GLY A 75 -24.90 6.10 -18.43
C GLY A 75 -23.53 5.90 -17.76
N ILE A 76 -22.48 6.50 -18.31
CA ILE A 76 -21.10 6.39 -17.80
C ILE A 76 -20.85 7.39 -16.65
N ARG A 77 -21.61 8.49 -16.60
CA ARG A 77 -21.59 9.46 -15.48
C ARG A 77 -22.39 8.99 -14.25
N GLY A 78 -22.74 7.70 -14.20
CA GLY A 78 -23.53 7.11 -13.14
C GLY A 78 -22.74 7.01 -11.84
N HIS A 79 -23.33 7.56 -10.77
CA HIS A 79 -22.98 7.33 -9.36
C HIS A 79 -21.82 8.12 -8.72
N ARG A 80 -21.72 9.43 -8.96
CA ARG A 80 -21.31 10.33 -7.85
C ARG A 80 -22.39 10.46 -6.76
N ASP A 81 -23.63 10.11 -7.09
CA ASP A 81 -24.80 10.22 -6.21
C ASP A 81 -25.02 9.06 -5.22
N THR A 82 -24.06 8.14 -5.09
CA THR A 82 -24.11 7.11 -4.04
C THR A 82 -22.85 7.10 -3.20
N PHE A 83 -22.63 8.21 -2.47
CA PHE A 83 -22.23 8.10 -1.05
C PHE A 83 -23.36 7.49 -0.20
N GLY A 84 -24.21 6.66 -0.81
CA GLY A 84 -25.40 6.08 -0.22
C GLY A 84 -24.99 5.33 1.03
N ILE A 85 -25.71 5.63 2.10
CA ILE A 85 -25.69 4.84 3.32
C ILE A 85 -26.06 3.44 2.88
N ILE A 86 -25.07 2.52 2.85
CA ILE A 86 -25.40 1.11 2.84
C ILE A 86 -25.95 0.89 4.26
N GLU A 87 -27.27 0.95 4.40
CA GLU A 87 -27.96 0.39 5.56
C GLU A 87 -27.73 -1.13 5.51
N GLU A 88 -26.54 -1.57 5.92
CA GLU A 88 -26.36 -2.93 6.40
C GLU A 88 -27.16 -3.00 7.69
N ASP A 89 -28.19 -3.84 7.67
CA ASP A 89 -29.11 -4.09 8.77
C ASP A 89 -28.29 -4.52 9.99
N PHE A 90 -27.98 -3.56 10.88
CA PHE A 90 -27.14 -3.73 12.08
C PHE A 90 -27.66 -4.87 12.97
N SER A 91 -28.95 -5.15 12.87
CA SER A 91 -29.63 -6.31 13.42
C SER A 91 -28.90 -7.60 13.06
N GLN A 92 -28.60 -7.86 11.77
CA GLN A 92 -27.99 -9.11 11.30
C GLN A 92 -26.52 -9.30 11.74
N LEU A 93 -25.82 -8.20 12.03
CA LEU A 93 -24.46 -8.18 12.54
C LEU A 93 -24.35 -8.77 13.96
N LEU A 94 -25.35 -8.57 14.81
CA LEU A 94 -25.33 -9.01 16.21
C LEU A 94 -25.69 -10.50 16.42
N TRP A 95 -26.31 -11.18 15.43
CA TRP A 95 -26.80 -12.56 15.59
C TRP A 95 -25.86 -13.67 15.08
N HIS A 96 -24.74 -13.33 14.43
CA HIS A 96 -23.83 -14.31 13.81
C HIS A 96 -22.54 -14.60 14.60
N ASP A 97 -22.51 -14.26 15.89
CA ASP A 97 -21.30 -14.25 16.73
C ASP A 97 -20.69 -15.66 17.03
N LYS A 98 -21.24 -16.73 16.44
CA LYS A 98 -20.61 -18.06 16.45
C LYS A 98 -19.88 -18.30 15.14
N ILE A 99 -18.72 -17.69 15.01
CA ILE A 99 -17.74 -18.10 14.01
C ILE A 99 -17.25 -19.49 14.42
N ASN A 100 -17.71 -20.52 13.72
CA ASN A 100 -17.21 -21.88 13.94
C ASN A 100 -15.86 -22.01 13.22
N LEU A 101 -14.79 -21.84 13.97
CA LEU A 101 -13.43 -21.85 13.46
C LEU A 101 -12.89 -23.28 13.46
N GLN A 102 -12.84 -23.94 12.31
CA GLN A 102 -12.14 -25.22 12.21
C GLN A 102 -10.62 -24.97 12.19
N GLN A 103 -9.88 -25.70 13.02
CA GLN A 103 -8.45 -25.45 13.25
C GLN A 103 -7.59 -25.59 11.99
N GLY A 104 -7.92 -26.54 11.11
CA GLY A 104 -7.22 -26.73 9.84
C GLY A 104 -7.44 -25.57 8.86
N GLU A 105 -8.66 -25.03 8.81
CA GLU A 105 -9.03 -23.95 7.91
C GLU A 105 -8.30 -22.64 8.24
N ILE A 106 -8.12 -22.32 9.54
CA ILE A 106 -7.41 -21.11 9.97
C ILE A 106 -5.97 -21.08 9.46
N ASN A 107 -5.23 -22.19 9.62
CA ASN A 107 -3.83 -22.24 9.21
C ASN A 107 -3.71 -22.10 7.68
N ASP A 108 -4.56 -22.79 6.92
CA ASP A 108 -4.57 -22.70 5.46
C ASP A 108 -4.90 -21.27 4.98
N LEU A 109 -5.81 -20.58 5.67
CA LEU A 109 -6.17 -19.19 5.39
C LEU A 109 -5.03 -18.22 5.67
N VAL A 110 -4.35 -18.38 6.81
CA VAL A 110 -3.19 -17.56 7.19
C VAL A 110 -2.05 -17.76 6.20
N GLU A 111 -1.76 -19.00 5.82
CA GLU A 111 -0.73 -19.27 4.81
C GLU A 111 -1.09 -18.68 3.44
N SER A 112 -2.37 -18.75 3.03
CA SER A 112 -2.84 -18.12 1.78
C SER A 112 -2.67 -16.60 1.79
N PHE A 113 -2.89 -15.97 2.95
CA PHE A 113 -2.64 -14.54 3.12
C PHE A 113 -1.13 -14.21 3.05
N ILE A 114 -0.29 -15.02 3.72
CA ILE A 114 1.17 -14.84 3.72
C ILE A 114 1.76 -14.99 2.31
N SER A 115 1.23 -15.89 1.47
CA SER A 115 1.78 -16.13 0.14
C SER A 115 1.35 -15.09 -0.90
N GLU A 116 0.10 -14.61 -0.86
CA GLU A 116 -0.43 -13.75 -1.94
C GLU A 116 -0.49 -12.26 -1.57
N ILE A 117 -0.80 -11.91 -0.32
CA ILE A 117 -1.15 -10.52 0.05
C ILE A 117 0.00 -9.83 0.78
N LEU A 118 0.65 -10.55 1.71
CA LEU A 118 1.72 -10.01 2.52
C LEU A 118 2.96 -9.56 1.70
N PRO A 119 3.37 -10.22 0.60
CA PRO A 119 4.52 -9.79 -0.19
C PRO A 119 4.38 -8.38 -0.76
N SER A 120 3.17 -7.98 -1.15
CA SER A 120 2.88 -6.63 -1.64
C SER A 120 2.67 -5.61 -0.52
N ASN A 121 2.50 -6.07 0.72
CA ASN A 121 2.15 -5.24 1.87
C ASN A 121 2.91 -5.67 3.13
N PRO A 122 4.24 -5.45 3.21
CA PRO A 122 5.10 -6.03 4.24
C PRO A 122 5.00 -5.27 5.58
N ILE A 123 3.80 -5.25 6.17
CA ILE A 123 3.51 -4.56 7.44
C ILE A 123 3.38 -5.52 8.64
N LEU A 124 3.32 -6.83 8.40
CA LEU A 124 3.22 -7.87 9.43
C LEU A 124 4.41 -8.83 9.35
N ASP A 125 4.80 -9.36 10.50
CA ASP A 125 5.75 -10.46 10.58
C ASP A 125 5.01 -11.81 10.45
N PRO A 126 5.35 -12.66 9.46
CA PRO A 126 4.77 -14.00 9.29
C PRO A 126 4.86 -14.88 10.54
N VAL A 127 5.95 -14.80 11.30
CA VAL A 127 6.16 -15.66 12.48
C VAL A 127 5.17 -15.29 13.57
N ASN A 128 5.10 -13.99 13.91
CA ASN A 128 4.13 -13.48 14.88
C ASN A 128 2.68 -13.78 14.47
N LEU A 129 2.36 -13.71 13.17
CA LEU A 129 1.00 -14.01 12.69
C LEU A 129 0.63 -15.48 12.90
N ARG A 130 1.54 -16.42 12.60
CA ARG A 130 1.33 -17.85 12.84
C ARG A 130 1.16 -18.16 14.33
N LEU A 131 1.95 -17.51 15.19
CA LEU A 131 1.80 -17.65 16.65
C LEU A 131 0.43 -17.16 17.14
N GLN A 132 -0.03 -16.00 16.67
CA GLN A 132 -1.36 -15.48 17.02
C GLN A 132 -2.50 -16.40 16.54
N ALA A 133 -2.36 -16.96 15.33
CA ALA A 133 -3.32 -17.94 14.82
C ALA A 133 -3.32 -19.23 15.66
N HIS A 134 -2.14 -19.73 16.02
CA HIS A 134 -1.98 -20.89 16.88
C HIS A 134 -2.57 -20.68 18.28
N ASP A 135 -2.36 -19.51 18.88
CA ASP A 135 -2.91 -19.17 20.19
C ASP A 135 -4.44 -19.12 20.15
N LEU A 136 -5.02 -18.54 19.09
CA LEU A 136 -6.47 -18.58 18.88
C LEU A 136 -7.00 -20.03 18.83
N ILE A 137 -6.35 -20.87 18.02
CA ILE A 137 -6.71 -22.28 17.82
C ILE A 137 -6.63 -23.07 19.13
N THR A 138 -5.53 -22.89 19.87
CA THR A 138 -5.19 -23.69 21.04
C THR A 138 -6.06 -23.35 22.24
N PHE A 139 -6.30 -22.05 22.47
CA PHE A 139 -7.03 -21.60 23.64
C PHE A 139 -8.55 -21.59 23.44
N ASN A 140 -9.06 -22.01 22.27
CA ASN A 140 -10.49 -21.91 21.89
C ASN A 140 -11.07 -20.56 22.33
N SER A 141 -10.25 -19.51 22.22
CA SER A 141 -10.50 -18.27 22.93
C SER A 141 -11.71 -17.61 22.29
N VAL A 142 -12.64 -17.16 23.13
CA VAL A 142 -13.67 -16.22 22.69
C VAL A 142 -12.91 -15.02 22.15
N LEU A 143 -13.06 -14.76 20.85
CA LEU A 143 -12.47 -13.61 20.19
C LEU A 143 -12.87 -12.34 20.93
N LEU A 144 -11.90 -11.72 21.60
CA LEU A 144 -12.14 -10.52 22.39
C LEU A 144 -12.49 -9.34 21.48
N TYR A 145 -13.11 -8.33 22.06
CA TYR A 145 -13.35 -7.04 21.40
C TYR A 145 -12.08 -6.18 21.50
N ASN A 146 -10.99 -6.64 20.87
CA ASN A 146 -9.69 -5.97 20.86
C ASN A 146 -9.08 -5.91 19.44
N GLY A 147 -8.03 -5.11 19.29
CA GLY A 147 -7.37 -4.91 18.00
C GLY A 147 -6.72 -6.17 17.42
N GLN A 148 -6.16 -7.05 18.25
CA GLN A 148 -5.51 -8.28 17.78
C GLN A 148 -6.53 -9.25 17.16
N SER A 149 -7.69 -9.41 17.80
CA SER A 149 -8.80 -10.20 17.27
C SER A 149 -9.36 -9.58 16.00
N CYS A 150 -9.45 -8.24 15.94
CA CYS A 150 -9.85 -7.53 14.74
C CYS A 150 -8.89 -7.81 13.57
N LEU A 151 -7.59 -7.66 13.80
CA LEU A 151 -6.55 -7.89 12.80
C LEU A 151 -6.62 -9.32 12.25
N LEU A 152 -6.64 -10.32 13.15
CA LEU A 152 -6.66 -11.73 12.75
C LEU A 152 -7.93 -12.07 11.95
N LEU A 153 -9.10 -11.55 12.33
CA LEU A 153 -10.33 -11.76 11.57
C LEU A 153 -10.28 -11.15 10.15
N VAL A 154 -9.74 -9.93 10.00
CA VAL A 154 -9.56 -9.34 8.66
C VAL A 154 -8.57 -10.18 7.84
N ILE A 155 -7.50 -10.68 8.45
CA ILE A 155 -6.53 -11.55 7.78
C ILE A 155 -7.18 -12.85 7.31
N LEU A 156 -8.04 -13.47 8.11
CA LEU A 156 -8.80 -14.66 7.69
C LEU A 156 -9.77 -14.36 6.54
N ALA A 157 -10.42 -13.19 6.56
CA ALA A 157 -11.27 -12.74 5.47
C ALA A 157 -10.47 -12.57 4.16
N LEU A 158 -9.30 -11.94 4.24
CA LEU A 158 -8.36 -11.74 3.13
C LEU A 158 -7.77 -13.05 2.62
N GLY A 159 -7.37 -13.95 3.53
CA GLY A 159 -6.89 -15.29 3.20
C GLY A 159 -7.95 -16.12 2.47
N SER A 160 -9.24 -15.92 2.81
CA SER A 160 -10.36 -16.60 2.15
C SER A 160 -10.50 -16.16 0.69
N ILE A 161 -10.23 -14.88 0.42
CA ILE A 161 -10.18 -14.32 -0.94
C ILE A 161 -8.91 -14.80 -1.66
N ALA A 162 -7.74 -14.76 -1.02
CA ALA A 162 -6.46 -15.17 -1.62
C ALA A 162 -6.41 -16.66 -2.00
N ARG A 163 -6.96 -17.54 -1.16
CA ARG A 163 -7.07 -18.99 -1.40
C ARG A 163 -7.78 -19.31 -2.73
N ARG A 164 -8.71 -18.46 -3.16
CA ARG A 164 -9.39 -18.57 -4.46
C ARG A 164 -8.41 -18.38 -5.62
N ASP A 165 -7.54 -17.38 -5.54
CA ASP A 165 -6.61 -17.03 -6.61
C ASP A 165 -5.78 -18.27 -6.98
N ASN A 166 -5.19 -18.92 -5.98
CA ASN A 166 -4.41 -20.15 -6.14
C ASN A 166 -5.17 -21.33 -6.78
N SER A 167 -6.46 -21.49 -6.47
CA SER A 167 -7.25 -22.63 -6.97
C SER A 167 -7.80 -22.41 -8.38
N ARG A 168 -7.89 -21.16 -8.85
CA ARG A 168 -8.53 -20.78 -10.12
C ARG A 168 -7.68 -19.87 -11.02
N ARG A 169 -6.34 -19.86 -10.87
CA ARG A 169 -5.41 -19.14 -11.77
C ARG A 169 -5.60 -19.44 -13.28
N HIS A 170 -6.45 -20.40 -13.65
CA HIS A 170 -6.74 -20.81 -15.03
C HIS A 170 -8.16 -20.46 -15.52
N GLU A 171 -9.04 -19.92 -14.67
CA GLU A 171 -10.40 -19.49 -15.07
C GLU A 171 -10.50 -17.96 -15.11
N LEU A 172 -10.46 -17.38 -16.31
CA LEU A 172 -10.56 -15.94 -16.61
C LEU A 172 -11.94 -15.30 -16.28
N SER A 173 -12.72 -15.85 -15.34
CA SER A 173 -14.02 -15.27 -14.98
C SER A 173 -13.81 -14.04 -14.09
N VAL A 174 -14.00 -12.85 -14.66
CA VAL A 174 -13.86 -11.54 -13.99
C VAL A 174 -14.93 -11.30 -12.91
N ASP A 175 -16.09 -11.97 -13.02
CA ASP A 175 -17.19 -11.81 -12.06
C ASP A 175 -17.41 -13.04 -11.20
N ILE A 176 -17.33 -12.83 -9.88
CA ILE A 176 -17.69 -13.81 -8.87
C ILE A 176 -19.10 -13.48 -8.39
N PRO A 177 -20.05 -14.43 -8.46
CA PRO A 177 -21.31 -14.28 -7.75
C PRO A 177 -21.03 -14.14 -6.25
N ARG A 178 -21.55 -13.07 -5.63
CA ARG A 178 -21.45 -12.82 -4.17
C ARG A 178 -22.05 -13.95 -3.32
N GLU A 179 -22.74 -14.88 -3.94
CA GLU A 179 -23.36 -16.07 -3.34
C GLU A 179 -22.39 -17.26 -3.20
N HIS A 180 -21.17 -17.18 -3.75
CA HIS A 180 -20.22 -18.28 -3.69
C HIS A 180 -19.75 -18.56 -2.24
N PRO A 181 -19.60 -19.82 -1.81
CA PRO A 181 -19.28 -20.18 -0.41
C PRO A 181 -18.05 -19.48 0.19
N PHE A 182 -16.91 -19.41 -0.53
CA PHE A 182 -15.72 -18.71 -0.01
C PHE A 182 -15.96 -17.20 0.19
N PHE A 183 -16.82 -16.56 -0.62
CA PHE A 183 -17.11 -15.12 -0.47
C PHE A 183 -17.99 -14.90 0.75
N LEU A 184 -18.98 -15.76 0.95
CA LEU A 184 -19.83 -15.74 2.14
C LEU A 184 -19.02 -16.01 3.41
N GLU A 185 -18.04 -16.90 3.36
CA GLU A 185 -17.09 -17.16 4.45
C GLU A 185 -16.22 -15.93 4.75
N ALA A 186 -15.62 -15.33 3.71
CA ALA A 186 -14.84 -14.10 3.84
C ALA A 186 -15.67 -12.95 4.43
N GLU A 187 -16.91 -12.79 3.98
CA GLU A 187 -17.85 -11.78 4.48
C GLU A 187 -18.19 -12.00 5.96
N ARG A 188 -18.32 -13.25 6.43
CA ARG A 188 -18.55 -13.53 7.85
C ARG A 188 -17.38 -13.10 8.71
N TYR A 189 -16.14 -13.42 8.30
CA TYR A 189 -14.95 -12.98 9.02
C TYR A 189 -14.81 -11.46 9.02
N PHE A 190 -15.08 -10.82 7.88
CA PHE A 190 -15.03 -9.36 7.76
C PHE A 190 -16.09 -8.66 8.61
N ARG A 191 -17.33 -9.14 8.63
CA ARG A 191 -18.38 -8.57 9.51
C ARG A 191 -18.00 -8.69 10.98
N ALA A 192 -17.40 -9.81 11.37
CA ALA A 192 -16.92 -10.00 12.73
C ALA A 192 -15.76 -9.05 13.09
N SER A 193 -14.87 -8.74 12.14
CA SER A 193 -13.82 -7.75 12.39
C SER A 193 -14.39 -6.34 12.51
N GLN A 194 -15.40 -5.99 11.69
CA GLN A 194 -16.05 -4.68 11.73
C GLN A 194 -16.66 -4.35 13.10
N LEU A 195 -17.23 -5.34 13.80
CA LEU A 195 -17.75 -5.17 15.17
C LEU A 195 -16.68 -4.76 16.18
N ARG A 196 -15.39 -4.95 15.86
CA ARG A 196 -14.25 -4.68 16.73
C ARG A 196 -13.51 -3.39 16.35
N LEU A 197 -13.76 -2.83 15.17
CA LEU A 197 -13.17 -1.55 14.75
C LEU A 197 -13.44 -0.38 15.73
N PRO A 198 -14.62 -0.24 16.37
CA PRO A 198 -14.86 0.87 17.28
C PRO A 198 -13.92 0.92 18.49
N SER A 199 -13.36 -0.21 18.94
CA SER A 199 -12.40 -0.21 20.05
C SER A 199 -11.10 0.50 19.67
N LEU A 200 -10.72 0.43 18.38
CA LEU A 200 -9.49 0.99 17.84
C LEU A 200 -9.52 2.51 17.70
N LEU A 201 -10.71 3.13 17.67
CA LEU A 201 -10.84 4.58 17.52
C LEU A 201 -10.19 5.38 18.66
N ARG A 202 -9.95 4.75 19.81
CA ARG A 202 -9.28 5.38 20.97
C ARG A 202 -7.78 5.13 21.00
N GLU A 203 -7.30 4.15 20.24
CA GLU A 203 -5.91 3.70 20.23
C GLU A 203 -5.19 4.36 19.04
N SER A 204 -4.09 5.06 19.31
CA SER A 204 -3.23 5.63 18.27
C SER A 204 -2.00 4.76 18.08
N ASP A 205 -2.25 3.46 17.95
CA ASP A 205 -1.22 2.43 17.93
C ASP A 205 -1.03 1.90 16.51
N LEU A 206 0.16 1.37 16.23
CA LEU A 206 0.48 0.64 15.00
C LEU A 206 -0.60 -0.39 14.64
N LEU A 207 -1.13 -1.10 15.64
CA LEU A 207 -2.17 -2.11 15.47
C LEU A 207 -3.48 -1.53 14.89
N ALA A 208 -3.88 -0.34 15.35
CA ALA A 208 -5.09 0.32 14.84
C ALA A 208 -4.91 0.70 13.36
N ALA A 209 -3.74 1.23 12.99
CA ALA A 209 -3.40 1.54 11.61
C ALA A 209 -3.38 0.28 10.73
N GLN A 210 -2.78 -0.82 11.19
CA GLN A 210 -2.76 -2.10 10.48
C GLN A 210 -4.17 -2.67 10.26
N CYS A 211 -5.04 -2.65 11.30
CA CYS A 211 -6.42 -3.11 11.19
C CYS A 211 -7.22 -2.31 10.16
N MET A 212 -7.11 -0.97 10.20
CA MET A 212 -7.79 -0.09 9.24
C MET A 212 -7.26 -0.27 7.82
N PHE A 213 -5.95 -0.43 7.67
CA PHE A 213 -5.32 -0.69 6.37
C PHE A 213 -5.83 -1.99 5.75
N PHE A 214 -5.79 -3.12 6.48
CA PHE A 214 -6.27 -4.39 5.93
C PHE A 214 -7.79 -4.40 5.70
N THR A 215 -8.54 -3.63 6.50
CA THR A 215 -9.96 -3.38 6.23
C THR A 215 -10.14 -2.70 4.88
N ALA A 216 -9.33 -1.68 4.58
CA ALA A 216 -9.34 -1.01 3.29
C ALA A 216 -8.98 -1.95 2.13
N VAL A 217 -7.93 -2.78 2.30
CA VAL A 217 -7.51 -3.80 1.31
C VAL A 217 -8.65 -4.78 1.02
N TYR A 218 -9.35 -5.28 2.04
CA TYR A 218 -10.50 -6.17 1.85
C TYR A 218 -11.63 -5.49 1.06
N LEU A 219 -11.95 -4.25 1.41
CA LEU A 219 -12.98 -3.47 0.72
C LEU A 219 -12.59 -3.20 -0.74
N SER A 220 -11.31 -3.01 -1.04
CA SER A 220 -10.80 -2.89 -2.41
C SER A 220 -10.96 -4.20 -3.18
N PHE A 221 -10.57 -5.35 -2.62
CA PHE A 221 -10.74 -6.66 -3.26
C PHE A 221 -12.21 -7.00 -3.54
N THR A 222 -13.13 -6.49 -2.73
CA THR A 222 -14.58 -6.71 -2.90
C THR A 222 -15.28 -5.61 -3.70
N MET A 223 -14.51 -4.75 -4.38
CA MET A 223 -14.98 -3.63 -5.22
C MET A 223 -15.87 -2.62 -4.48
N ARG A 224 -15.70 -2.48 -3.16
CA ARG A 224 -16.38 -1.48 -2.32
C ARG A 224 -15.53 -0.21 -2.21
N ILE A 225 -15.15 0.36 -3.36
CA ILE A 225 -14.07 1.36 -3.50
C ILE A 225 -14.26 2.62 -2.63
N VAL A 226 -15.50 3.13 -2.47
CA VAL A 226 -15.77 4.31 -1.62
C VAL A 226 -15.56 3.99 -0.13
N ALA A 227 -15.95 2.79 0.30
CA ALA A 227 -15.73 2.35 1.68
C ALA A 227 -14.23 2.09 1.92
N ALA A 228 -13.54 1.50 0.94
CA ALA A 228 -12.10 1.29 0.98
C ALA A 228 -11.35 2.61 1.14
N TRP A 229 -11.71 3.63 0.35
CA TRP A 229 -11.10 4.97 0.46
C TRP A 229 -11.27 5.57 1.85
N LYS A 230 -12.47 5.51 2.45
CA LYS A 230 -12.69 5.97 3.83
C LYS A 230 -11.80 5.22 4.83
N ALA A 231 -11.68 3.90 4.68
CA ALA A 231 -10.84 3.07 5.54
C ALA A 231 -9.34 3.41 5.37
N PHE A 232 -8.87 3.68 4.16
CA PHE A 232 -7.49 4.17 3.92
C PHE A 232 -7.23 5.52 4.57
N ALA A 233 -8.14 6.49 4.43
CA ALA A 233 -8.00 7.80 5.08
C ALA A 233 -7.95 7.68 6.61
N GLN A 234 -8.75 6.78 7.18
CA GLN A 234 -8.69 6.45 8.61
C GLN A 234 -7.37 5.78 8.99
N ALA A 235 -6.89 4.81 8.20
CA ALA A 235 -5.58 4.19 8.39
C ALA A 235 -4.45 5.24 8.37
N GLY A 236 -4.51 6.21 7.44
CA GLY A 236 -3.57 7.32 7.36
C GLY A 236 -3.60 8.21 8.60
N THR A 237 -4.79 8.46 9.15
CA THR A 237 -4.93 9.22 10.41
C THR A 237 -4.27 8.49 11.58
N HIS A 238 -4.51 7.19 11.75
CA HIS A 238 -3.83 6.39 12.79
C HIS A 238 -2.32 6.31 12.56
N CYS A 239 -1.88 6.15 11.31
CA CYS A 239 -0.47 6.13 10.94
C CYS A 239 0.23 7.44 11.33
N LEU A 240 -0.34 8.60 10.97
CA LEU A 240 0.21 9.90 11.35
C LEU A 240 0.24 10.12 12.86
N ALA A 241 -0.80 9.69 13.58
CA ALA A 241 -0.83 9.79 15.04
C ALA A 241 0.29 8.96 15.68
N HIS A 242 0.50 7.73 15.20
CA HIS A 242 1.59 6.84 15.63
C HIS A 242 2.99 7.39 15.28
N LEU A 243 3.17 7.93 14.07
CA LEU A 243 4.44 8.53 13.65
C LEU A 243 4.74 9.83 14.43
N SER A 244 3.72 10.65 14.67
CA SER A 244 3.80 11.88 15.46
C SER A 244 4.15 11.60 16.93
N SER A 245 3.51 10.61 17.56
CA SER A 245 3.78 10.25 18.96
C SER A 245 5.23 9.77 19.18
N ARG A 246 5.89 9.36 18.11
CA ARG A 246 7.29 8.91 18.10
C ARG A 246 8.28 9.96 17.63
N GLY A 247 7.82 11.16 17.25
CA GLY A 247 8.67 12.25 16.78
C GLY A 247 9.35 11.98 15.43
N ILE A 248 8.79 11.10 14.59
CA ILE A 248 9.34 10.79 13.26
C ILE A 248 9.04 11.90 12.25
N ILE A 249 7.91 12.60 12.43
CA ILE A 249 7.46 13.68 11.54
C ILE A 249 8.15 15.01 11.88
N ASP A 250 8.45 15.25 13.16
CA ASP A 250 9.29 16.37 13.58
C ASP A 250 10.76 16.00 13.33
N GLN A 251 11.32 16.45 12.20
CA GLN A 251 12.72 16.29 11.76
C GLN A 251 13.79 16.79 12.76
N THR A 252 13.40 17.17 13.97
CA THR A 252 14.26 17.61 15.07
C THR A 252 14.91 16.44 15.82
N VAL A 253 14.36 15.22 15.75
CA VAL A 253 14.81 14.09 16.58
C VAL A 253 15.91 13.24 15.93
N ASP A 254 15.99 13.20 14.60
CA ASP A 254 17.02 12.43 13.88
C ASP A 254 18.44 13.03 14.02
N LEU A 255 18.56 14.28 14.49
CA LEU A 255 19.85 14.93 14.75
C LEU A 255 20.49 14.56 16.10
N ALA A 256 19.75 13.89 17.00
CA ALA A 256 20.17 13.71 18.40
C ALA A 256 20.65 12.30 18.76
N ARG A 257 20.56 11.30 17.86
CA ARG A 257 20.86 9.91 18.21
C ARG A 257 22.17 9.44 17.57
N SER A 258 23.19 9.25 18.41
CA SER A 258 24.48 8.69 18.00
C SER A 258 24.30 7.35 17.27
N PRO A 259 24.99 7.12 16.12
CA PRO A 259 24.90 5.88 15.36
C PRO A 259 25.33 4.63 16.15
N ASP A 260 26.09 4.80 17.23
CA ASP A 260 26.61 3.70 18.06
C ASP A 260 25.57 3.07 19.02
N SER A 261 24.34 3.59 19.06
CA SER A 261 23.26 3.13 19.98
C SER A 261 22.00 2.60 19.27
N ILE A 262 22.06 2.34 17.96
CA ILE A 262 20.91 1.80 17.24
C ILE A 262 20.80 0.30 17.52
N THR A 263 19.81 -0.10 18.32
CA THR A 263 19.48 -1.51 18.54
C THR A 263 18.76 -2.10 17.32
N THR A 264 18.88 -3.42 17.10
CA THR A 264 18.16 -4.15 16.05
C THR A 264 16.65 -3.88 16.10
N ASP A 265 16.07 -3.86 17.31
CA ASP A 265 14.65 -3.56 17.54
C ASP A 265 14.24 -2.19 16.99
N PHE A 266 15.09 -1.17 17.12
CA PHE A 266 14.79 0.17 16.61
C PHE A 266 14.77 0.19 15.08
N PHE A 267 15.70 -0.54 14.45
CA PHE A 267 15.77 -0.65 13.00
C PHE A 267 14.54 -1.39 12.43
N GLU A 268 14.19 -2.55 12.99
CA GLU A 268 13.00 -3.31 12.58
C GLU A 268 11.71 -2.50 12.79
N GLN A 269 11.66 -1.73 13.88
CA GLN A 269 10.54 -0.83 14.12
C GLN A 269 10.45 0.27 13.06
N ARG A 270 11.58 0.87 12.66
CA ARG A 270 11.60 1.89 11.61
C ARG A 270 11.17 1.34 10.26
N VAL A 271 11.64 0.13 9.90
CA VAL A 271 11.21 -0.56 8.68
C VAL A 271 9.70 -0.78 8.66
N ARG A 272 9.10 -1.15 9.80
CA ARG A 272 7.63 -1.31 9.91
C ARG A 272 6.90 0.02 9.76
N ASP A 273 7.41 1.10 10.36
CA ASP A 273 6.82 2.43 10.24
C ASP A 273 6.87 2.94 8.79
N ASP A 274 8.04 2.82 8.12
CA ASP A 274 8.21 3.20 6.73
C ASP A 274 7.30 2.37 5.82
N SER A 275 7.22 1.06 6.06
CA SER A 275 6.36 0.16 5.28
C SER A 275 4.88 0.53 5.42
N LEU A 276 4.43 0.79 6.66
CA LEU A 276 3.07 1.22 6.95
C LEU A 276 2.71 2.52 6.21
N TYR A 277 3.60 3.52 6.28
CA TYR A 277 3.40 4.80 5.61
C TYR A 277 3.18 4.60 4.10
N TRP A 278 4.09 3.88 3.45
CA TRP A 278 4.08 3.70 2.00
C TRP A 278 2.88 2.88 1.50
N VAL A 279 2.51 1.78 2.17
CA VAL A 279 1.35 0.97 1.75
C VAL A 279 0.03 1.74 1.87
N ILE A 280 -0.14 2.53 2.93
CA ILE A 280 -1.35 3.34 3.11
C ILE A 280 -1.38 4.46 2.07
N LEU A 281 -0.27 5.18 1.90
CA LEU A 281 -0.16 6.26 0.93
C LEU A 281 -0.47 5.79 -0.49
N LYS A 282 0.04 4.62 -0.87
CA LYS A 282 -0.21 3.99 -2.16
C LYS A 282 -1.70 3.72 -2.36
N GLY A 283 -2.32 2.97 -1.46
CA GLY A 283 -3.72 2.57 -1.57
C GLY A 283 -4.67 3.77 -1.55
N GLU A 284 -4.37 4.78 -0.73
CA GLU A 284 -5.15 6.02 -0.71
C GLU A 284 -5.04 6.79 -2.03
N ALA A 285 -3.82 7.00 -2.53
CA ALA A 285 -3.58 7.79 -3.74
C ALA A 285 -4.25 7.17 -4.97
N GLU A 286 -4.24 5.85 -5.10
CA GLU A 286 -4.91 5.12 -6.19
C GLU A 286 -6.42 5.37 -6.19
N LEU A 287 -7.07 5.22 -5.03
CA LEU A 287 -8.50 5.47 -4.94
C LEU A 287 -8.86 6.96 -5.05
N CYS A 288 -8.02 7.87 -4.59
CA CYS A 288 -8.22 9.30 -4.77
C CYS A 288 -8.22 9.70 -6.25
N ILE A 289 -7.34 9.11 -7.07
CA ILE A 289 -7.31 9.35 -8.51
C ILE A 289 -8.59 8.82 -9.16
N GLU A 290 -9.02 7.60 -8.84
CA GLU A 290 -10.22 7.00 -9.45
C GLU A 290 -11.51 7.72 -9.03
N LEU A 291 -11.65 8.03 -7.75
CA LEU A 291 -12.85 8.69 -7.21
C LEU A 291 -12.86 10.21 -7.45
N GLY A 292 -11.72 10.80 -7.81
CA GLY A 292 -11.56 12.24 -7.91
C GLY A 292 -11.70 12.93 -6.56
N MET A 293 -11.07 12.34 -5.52
CA MET A 293 -11.04 12.87 -4.16
C MET A 293 -9.69 13.53 -3.87
N ALA A 294 -9.69 14.48 -2.93
CA ALA A 294 -8.45 14.96 -2.32
C ALA A 294 -7.92 13.86 -1.37
N GLY A 295 -6.59 13.74 -1.25
CA GLY A 295 -6.03 12.82 -0.26
C GLY A 295 -6.04 13.39 1.15
N SER A 296 -5.74 12.53 2.10
CA SER A 296 -5.68 12.85 3.52
C SER A 296 -4.42 13.65 3.89
N ALA A 297 -4.37 14.06 5.16
CA ALA A 297 -3.20 14.68 5.77
C ALA A 297 -1.93 13.82 5.64
N LEU A 298 -2.04 12.50 5.39
CA LEU A 298 -0.88 11.63 5.18
C LEU A 298 -0.06 12.06 3.96
N GLN A 299 -0.72 12.55 2.90
CA GLN A 299 -0.08 13.05 1.69
C GLN A 299 0.65 14.38 1.92
N GLU A 300 0.15 15.21 2.82
CA GLU A 300 0.70 16.54 3.12
C GLU A 300 1.77 16.52 4.22
N SER A 301 2.00 15.35 4.84
CA SER A 301 2.96 15.19 5.93
C SER A 301 4.41 15.28 5.44
N PRO A 302 5.31 15.96 6.17
CA PRO A 302 6.74 16.05 5.84
C PRO A 302 7.48 14.75 6.20
N TYR A 303 7.08 13.64 5.59
CA TYR A 303 7.71 12.34 5.78
C TYR A 303 9.02 12.26 4.97
N PRO A 304 10.11 11.69 5.51
CA PRO A 304 11.30 11.42 4.72
C PRO A 304 10.95 10.35 3.70
N HIS A 305 10.64 10.76 2.46
CA HIS A 305 10.26 9.88 1.35
C HIS A 305 11.46 9.03 0.87
N THR A 306 12.16 8.38 1.77
CA THR A 306 13.24 7.43 1.50
C THR A 306 12.64 6.05 1.24
N PHE A 307 13.31 5.23 0.44
CA PHE A 307 12.93 3.82 0.31
C PHE A 307 13.03 3.10 1.66
N PRO A 308 12.06 2.24 2.00
CA PRO A 308 12.16 1.44 3.21
C PRO A 308 13.31 0.44 3.08
N ASN A 309 14.02 0.19 4.18
CA ASN A 309 15.06 -0.85 4.21
C ASN A 309 14.41 -2.23 4.37
N PRO A 310 14.96 -3.31 3.78
CA PRO A 310 14.41 -4.65 3.98
C PRO A 310 14.42 -5.05 5.46
N PRO A 311 13.37 -5.76 5.92
CA PRO A 311 13.37 -6.39 7.22
C PRO A 311 14.52 -7.40 7.26
N HIS A 312 15.17 -7.54 8.43
CA HIS A 312 16.30 -8.44 8.61
C HIS A 312 17.50 -8.17 7.68
N LEU A 313 17.69 -6.94 7.17
CA LEU A 313 18.84 -6.61 6.31
C LEU A 313 20.18 -7.06 6.91
N ALA A 314 20.37 -6.93 8.23
CA ALA A 314 21.55 -7.41 8.93
C ALA A 314 21.68 -8.95 8.86
N ASP A 315 20.61 -9.69 9.11
CA ASP A 315 20.59 -11.16 9.06
C ASP A 315 20.74 -11.68 7.62
N MET A 316 20.18 -10.97 6.64
CA MET A 316 20.35 -11.21 5.21
C MET A 316 21.81 -11.05 4.78
N MET A 317 22.51 -10.05 5.33
CA MET A 317 23.93 -9.82 5.07
C MET A 317 24.84 -10.80 5.83
N ALA A 318 24.42 -11.23 7.03
CA ALA A 318 25.14 -12.19 7.87
C ALA A 318 24.86 -13.67 7.50
N ASN A 319 23.86 -13.95 6.67
CA ASN A 319 23.31 -15.28 6.38
C ASN A 319 22.76 -16.02 7.63
N GLU A 320 22.46 -15.31 8.71
CA GLU A 320 22.00 -15.86 9.98
C GLU A 320 20.48 -15.69 10.12
N TRP A 321 19.72 -16.41 9.31
CA TRP A 321 18.26 -16.32 9.34
C TRP A 321 17.65 -17.02 10.56
N PRO A 322 16.56 -16.49 11.15
CA PRO A 322 15.86 -17.15 12.25
C PRO A 322 15.41 -18.58 11.89
N GLN A 323 15.68 -19.54 12.77
CA GLN A 323 15.35 -20.98 12.61
C GLN A 323 13.84 -21.29 12.66
N THR A 324 13.00 -20.28 12.91
CA THR A 324 11.54 -20.41 13.10
C THR A 324 10.72 -20.34 11.81
N LEU A 325 11.36 -20.07 10.67
CA LEU A 325 10.73 -19.99 9.35
C LEU A 325 10.68 -21.36 8.66
N ARG A 326 9.71 -21.60 7.76
CA ARG A 326 9.85 -22.67 6.76
C ARG A 326 10.95 -22.24 5.80
N GLU A 327 12.20 -22.58 6.16
CA GLU A 327 13.42 -21.85 5.80
C GLU A 327 13.61 -21.49 4.33
N ALA A 328 13.17 -22.33 3.38
CA ALA A 328 13.35 -22.03 1.96
C ALA A 328 12.24 -21.14 1.39
N THR A 329 10.98 -21.41 1.75
CA THR A 329 9.82 -20.73 1.13
C THR A 329 9.65 -19.33 1.70
N ASP A 330 9.74 -19.19 3.03
CA ASP A 330 9.56 -17.90 3.69
C ASP A 330 10.69 -16.93 3.32
N ARG A 331 11.94 -17.39 3.21
CA ARG A 331 13.06 -16.56 2.74
C ARG A 331 12.83 -16.04 1.32
N ASN A 332 12.36 -16.90 0.42
CA ASN A 332 12.05 -16.51 -0.95
C ASN A 332 10.87 -15.52 -1.01
N TYR A 333 9.83 -15.71 -0.20
CA TYR A 333 8.70 -14.78 -0.14
C TYR A 333 9.10 -13.43 0.45
N LEU A 334 9.87 -13.42 1.53
CA LEU A 334 10.37 -12.19 2.15
C LEU A 334 11.27 -11.42 1.19
N MET A 335 12.22 -12.11 0.53
CA MET A 335 13.14 -11.47 -0.40
C MET A 335 12.43 -11.00 -1.67
N THR A 336 11.70 -11.88 -2.36
CA THR A 336 11.02 -11.56 -3.63
C THR A 336 9.90 -10.55 -3.40
N GLY A 337 9.12 -10.71 -2.33
CA GLY A 337 8.09 -9.77 -1.92
C GLY A 337 8.65 -8.40 -1.62
N TRP A 338 9.80 -8.33 -0.94
CA TRP A 338 10.44 -7.04 -0.68
C TRP A 338 10.90 -6.34 -1.95
N PHE A 339 11.52 -7.05 -2.90
CA PHE A 339 11.91 -6.44 -4.17
C PHE A 339 10.71 -6.02 -5.01
N TYR A 340 9.64 -6.82 -5.01
CA TYR A 340 8.37 -6.44 -5.61
C TYR A 340 7.84 -5.14 -4.97
N TYR A 341 7.84 -5.07 -3.64
CA TYR A 341 7.39 -3.92 -2.89
C TYR A 341 8.22 -2.65 -3.17
N LEU A 342 9.55 -2.75 -3.24
CA LEU A 342 10.41 -1.64 -3.64
C LEU A 342 10.16 -1.20 -5.08
N GLY A 343 10.00 -2.16 -6.00
CA GLY A 343 9.64 -1.89 -7.39
C GLY A 343 8.30 -1.15 -7.51
N GLU A 344 7.31 -1.52 -6.71
CA GLU A 344 6.02 -0.83 -6.64
C GLU A 344 6.15 0.61 -6.14
N ILE A 345 6.99 0.88 -5.13
CA ILE A 345 7.27 2.24 -4.67
C ILE A 345 7.97 3.04 -5.76
N ALA A 346 8.98 2.47 -6.42
CA ALA A 346 9.72 3.12 -7.49
C ALA A 346 8.79 3.48 -8.66
N LEU A 347 7.98 2.51 -9.11
CA LEU A 347 6.97 2.73 -10.14
C LEU A 347 5.98 3.83 -9.73
N LYS A 348 5.55 3.85 -8.45
CA LYS A 348 4.64 4.88 -7.96
C LYS A 348 5.27 6.26 -7.97
N ARG A 349 6.55 6.40 -7.63
CA ARG A 349 7.28 7.68 -7.73
C ARG A 349 7.40 8.14 -9.17
N LEU A 350 7.67 7.23 -10.11
CA LEU A 350 7.68 7.54 -11.55
C LEU A 350 6.29 8.04 -12.00
N GLN A 351 5.22 7.36 -11.59
CA GLN A 351 3.84 7.80 -11.86
C GLN A 351 3.55 9.18 -11.25
N ASN A 352 3.96 9.42 -10.01
CA ASN A 352 3.76 10.71 -9.34
C ASN A 352 4.46 11.85 -10.08
N ARG A 353 5.71 11.63 -10.53
CA ARG A 353 6.44 12.60 -11.36
C ARG A 353 5.71 12.90 -12.67
N VAL A 354 5.14 11.88 -13.32
CA VAL A 354 4.30 12.06 -14.51
C VAL A 354 3.07 12.92 -14.19
N LEU A 355 2.40 12.64 -13.08
CA LEU A 355 1.21 13.38 -12.64
C LEU A 355 1.56 14.85 -12.33
N ASP A 356 2.64 15.10 -11.59
CA ASP A 356 3.09 16.45 -11.24
C ASP A 356 3.55 17.23 -12.49
N ALA A 357 4.29 16.59 -13.39
CA ALA A 357 4.70 17.19 -14.65
C ALA A 357 3.49 17.61 -15.51
N ARG A 358 2.47 16.74 -15.59
CA ARG A 358 1.28 16.98 -16.41
C ARG A 358 0.25 17.91 -15.78
N HIS A 359 0.07 17.83 -14.45
CA HIS A 359 -1.06 18.44 -13.75
C HIS A 359 -0.65 19.39 -12.60
N GLY A 360 0.63 19.46 -12.23
CA GLY A 360 1.16 20.31 -11.15
C GLY A 360 1.31 21.79 -11.52
N GLY A 361 1.56 22.10 -12.80
CA GLY A 361 1.72 23.48 -13.29
C GLY A 361 0.43 24.31 -13.31
N SER A 362 0.57 25.62 -13.47
CA SER A 362 -0.56 26.49 -13.83
C SER A 362 -1.05 26.16 -15.25
N SER A 363 -2.28 26.53 -15.63
CA SER A 363 -2.80 26.28 -17.00
C SER A 363 -1.92 26.85 -18.13
N VAL A 364 -0.96 27.72 -17.79
CA VAL A 364 -0.02 28.37 -18.72
C VAL A 364 1.26 27.54 -18.90
N ASP A 365 1.58 26.62 -17.97
CA ASP A 365 2.78 25.77 -17.97
C ASP A 365 2.54 24.39 -18.62
N ARG A 366 1.60 24.30 -19.57
CA ARG A 366 1.41 23.05 -20.31
C ARG A 366 2.72 22.69 -21.01
N LEU A 367 3.30 21.56 -20.62
CA LEU A 367 4.55 21.04 -21.17
C LEU A 367 4.53 21.07 -22.69
N THR A 368 5.58 21.61 -23.29
CA THR A 368 5.81 21.48 -24.73
C THR A 368 6.09 20.01 -25.07
N PRO A 369 5.81 19.56 -26.31
CA PRO A 369 6.14 18.20 -26.73
C PRO A 369 7.59 17.80 -26.44
N ALA A 370 8.54 18.72 -26.67
CA ALA A 370 9.96 18.50 -26.40
C ALA A 370 10.28 18.24 -24.91
N ARG A 371 9.62 18.97 -23.99
CA ARG A 371 9.81 18.75 -22.55
C ARG A 371 9.17 17.43 -22.09
N TRP A 372 8.12 16.99 -22.78
CA TRP A 372 7.54 15.67 -22.57
C TRP A 372 8.48 14.55 -23.04
N GLU A 373 9.15 14.73 -24.18
CA GLU A 373 10.15 13.78 -24.68
C GLU A 373 11.34 13.64 -23.72
N GLU A 374 11.82 14.75 -23.16
CA GLU A 374 12.89 14.75 -22.14
C GLU A 374 12.47 13.98 -20.88
N ILE A 375 11.31 14.33 -20.29
CA ILE A 375 10.78 13.63 -19.11
C ILE A 375 10.55 12.14 -19.40
N ALA A 376 10.01 11.80 -20.57
CA ALA A 376 9.80 10.42 -20.96
C ALA A 376 11.13 9.66 -21.10
N SER A 377 12.15 10.26 -21.70
CA SER A 377 13.49 9.67 -21.82
C SER A 377 14.12 9.40 -20.46
N ASP A 378 14.01 10.34 -19.52
CA ASP A 378 14.53 10.18 -18.17
C ASP A 378 13.82 9.04 -17.42
N LEU A 379 12.49 8.96 -17.52
CA LEU A 379 11.69 7.92 -16.88
C LEU A 379 12.00 6.53 -17.48
N LEU A 380 12.17 6.44 -18.80
CA LEU A 380 12.54 5.19 -19.47
C LEU A 380 13.94 4.72 -19.04
N THR A 381 14.90 5.64 -18.91
CA THR A 381 16.25 5.32 -18.44
C THR A 381 16.22 4.77 -17.02
N GLN A 382 15.44 5.39 -16.12
CA GLN A 382 15.28 4.90 -14.75
C GLN A 382 14.60 3.53 -14.71
N LEU A 383 13.59 3.31 -15.57
CA LEU A 383 12.94 2.01 -15.67
C LEU A 383 13.92 0.92 -16.14
N ASP A 384 14.74 1.21 -17.14
CA ASP A 384 15.78 0.31 -17.63
C ASP A 384 16.83 0.00 -16.54
N ASP A 385 17.23 1.01 -15.76
CA ASP A 385 18.11 0.84 -14.61
C ASP A 385 17.47 -0.09 -13.56
N TRP A 386 16.20 0.09 -13.22
CA TRP A 386 15.49 -0.81 -12.30
C TRP A 386 15.45 -2.25 -12.85
N TYR A 387 15.14 -2.45 -14.13
CA TYR A 387 15.15 -3.78 -14.75
C TYR A 387 16.53 -4.43 -14.76
N ALA A 388 17.59 -3.65 -14.99
CA ALA A 388 18.95 -4.17 -15.04
C ALA A 388 19.47 -4.66 -13.69
N HIS A 389 18.98 -4.08 -12.58
CA HIS A 389 19.48 -4.36 -11.24
C HIS A 389 18.53 -5.24 -10.40
N THR A 390 17.25 -5.35 -10.77
CA THR A 390 16.31 -6.22 -10.05
C THR A 390 16.74 -7.69 -10.18
N PRO A 391 16.83 -8.46 -9.07
CA PRO A 391 17.20 -9.86 -9.14
C PRO A 391 16.21 -10.64 -10.01
N PRO A 392 16.69 -11.65 -10.77
CA PRO A 392 15.82 -12.43 -11.63
C PRO A 392 14.71 -13.07 -10.79
N LEU A 393 13.46 -12.77 -11.12
CA LEU A 393 12.29 -13.39 -10.51
C LEU A 393 12.33 -14.89 -10.83
N SER A 394 12.83 -15.70 -9.90
CA SER A 394 12.80 -17.16 -9.98
C SER A 394 11.40 -17.68 -9.64
N GLY A 395 10.39 -17.23 -10.39
CA GLY A 395 9.10 -17.91 -10.47
C GLY A 395 9.20 -19.11 -11.41
N PRO A 396 8.35 -20.14 -11.26
CA PRO A 396 8.24 -21.18 -12.28
C PRO A 396 7.93 -20.49 -13.61
N LYS A 397 8.77 -20.73 -14.61
CA LYS A 397 8.49 -20.29 -15.98
C LYS A 397 7.10 -20.80 -16.33
N LEU A 398 6.18 -19.89 -16.64
CA LEU A 398 4.92 -20.20 -17.29
C LEU A 398 5.29 -20.82 -18.65
N THR A 399 5.43 -22.13 -18.68
CA THR A 399 5.56 -22.95 -19.90
C THR A 399 4.31 -23.76 -20.09
#